data_AF-A0A1V2M076-F1
#
_entry.id   AF-A0A1V2M076-F1
#
_cell.length_a   1.000
_cell.length_b   1.000
_cell.length_c   1.000
_cell.angle_alpha   90.00
_cell.angle_beta   90.00
_cell.angle_gamma   90.00
#
_symmetry.space_group_name_H-M   'P 1'
#
loop_
_entity.id
_entity.type
_entity.pdbx_description
1 polymer ?
#
loop_
_entity_poly.entity_id
_entity_poly.type
_entity_poly.pdbx_seq_one_letter_code
_entity_poly.pdbx_strand_id
1 'polypeptide(L)' 'MTTLYSIAQTKNYLVAGTDNLSEMVMGNFTKWGDGAYDFNPLGDLTMHEVLGFGRALGAPSHLF' A
#
# COMPACT_ATOMS: atom_id res chain seq x y z
N MET A 1 -10.57 4.31 4.67
CA MET A 1 -9.94 3.89 5.94
C MET A 1 -10.87 3.49 7.05
N THR A 2 -11.92 4.24 7.34
CA THR A 2 -12.89 3.91 8.41
C THR A 2 -13.42 2.47 8.32
N THR A 3 -13.76 2.00 7.11
CA THR A 3 -14.18 0.61 6.87
C THR A 3 -13.09 -0.41 7.21
N LEU A 4 -11.85 -0.21 6.72
CA LEU A 4 -10.74 -1.13 6.98
C LEU A 4 -10.42 -1.21 8.47
N TYR A 5 -10.34 -0.06 9.15
CA TYR A 5 -10.10 -0.02 10.59
C TYR A 5 -11.27 -0.58 11.40
N SER A 6 -12.52 -0.41 10.97
CA SER A 6 -13.67 -1.06 11.59
C SER A 6 -13.57 -2.59 11.51
N ILE A 7 -13.22 -3.13 10.34
CA ILE A 7 -13.01 -4.58 10.16
C ILE A 7 -11.84 -5.06 11.02
N ALA A 8 -10.70 -4.36 10.96
CA ALA A 8 -9.49 -4.71 11.67
C ALA A 8 -9.72 -4.82 13.18
N GLN A 9 -10.43 -3.84 13.76
CA GLN A 9 -10.80 -3.83 15.17
C GLN A 9 -11.68 -5.04 15.56
N THR A 10 -12.63 -5.44 14.71
CA THR A 10 -13.53 -6.58 15.02
C THR A 10 -12.84 -7.94 14.90
N LYS A 11 -11.74 -8.02 14.14
CA LYS A 11 -11.03 -9.27 13.84
C LYS A 11 -9.65 -9.37 14.49
N ASN A 12 -9.24 -8.36 15.26
CA ASN A 12 -7.89 -8.25 15.81
C ASN A 12 -6.81 -8.31 14.71
N TYR A 13 -7.01 -7.56 13.62
CA TYR A 13 -6.08 -7.46 12.49
C TYR A 13 -5.39 -6.09 12.46
N LEU A 14 -4.38 -5.99 11.60
CA LEU A 14 -3.70 -4.74 11.24
C LEU A 14 -4.07 -4.33 9.82
N VAL A 15 -4.08 -3.03 9.56
CA VAL A 15 -4.30 -2.47 8.21
C VAL A 15 -2.95 -2.22 7.53
N ALA A 16 -2.73 -2.91 6.39
CA ALA A 16 -1.54 -2.72 5.57
C ALA A 16 -1.71 -1.54 4.60
N GLY A 17 -0.71 -0.67 4.53
CA GLY A 17 -0.62 0.43 3.57
C GLY A 17 -0.16 -0.02 2.18
N THR A 18 -0.40 0.82 1.19
CA THR A 18 0.03 0.60 -0.20
C THR A 18 0.93 1.70 -0.74
N ASP A 19 1.14 2.78 0.03
CA ASP A 19 2.04 3.86 -0.37
C ASP A 19 3.43 3.29 -0.64
N ASN A 20 4.07 3.79 -1.68
CA ASN A 20 5.45 3.46 -1.96
C ASN A 20 6.29 4.75 -1.94
N LEU A 21 7.61 4.61 -2.01
CA LEU A 21 8.54 5.72 -1.86
C LEU A 21 8.23 6.86 -2.84
N SER A 22 7.84 6.53 -4.08
CA SER A 22 7.49 7.54 -5.09
C SER A 22 6.22 8.31 -4.71
N GLU A 23 5.20 7.64 -4.19
CA GLU A 23 3.95 8.26 -3.76
C GLU A 23 4.14 9.17 -2.54
N MET A 24 4.93 8.69 -1.57
CA MET A 24 5.28 9.45 -0.37
C MET A 24 6.05 10.74 -0.70
N VAL A 25 7.05 10.65 -1.59
CA VAL A 25 7.84 11.83 -2.00
C VAL A 25 6.98 12.86 -2.74
N MET A 26 6.04 12.41 -3.57
CA MET A 26 5.13 13.28 -4.29
C MET A 26 4.00 13.84 -3.41
N GLY A 27 3.72 13.22 -2.26
CA GLY A 27 2.54 13.52 -1.46
C GLY A 27 1.24 13.14 -2.14
N ASN A 28 1.27 12.14 -3.02
CA ASN A 28 0.10 11.73 -3.82
C ASN A 28 -0.77 10.71 -3.06
N PHE A 29 -1.26 11.11 -1.90
CA PHE A 29 -2.17 10.32 -1.06
C PHE A 29 -3.09 11.25 -0.26
N THR A 30 -4.23 10.75 0.20
CA THR A 30 -5.08 11.53 1.11
C THR A 30 -4.57 11.34 2.54
N LYS A 31 -4.19 12.43 3.20
CA LYS A 31 -3.83 12.41 4.63
C LYS A 31 -5.02 11.86 5.44
N TRP A 32 -4.76 10.82 6.25
CA TRP A 32 -5.78 10.06 6.99
C TRP A 32 -6.80 9.27 6.13
N GLY A 33 -6.68 9.36 4.81
CA GLY A 33 -7.30 8.46 3.84
C GLY A 33 -6.37 7.27 3.60
N ASP A 34 -6.17 6.89 2.36
CA ASP A 34 -5.25 5.82 1.94
C ASP A 34 -3.87 5.85 2.62
N GLY A 35 -3.32 7.03 2.92
CA GLY A 35 -2.05 7.18 3.65
C GLY A 35 -2.12 6.91 5.16
N ALA A 36 -3.21 6.35 5.70
CA ALA A 36 -3.27 5.86 7.09
C ALA A 36 -3.24 4.33 7.13
N TYR A 37 -2.29 3.78 7.87
CA TYR A 37 -2.08 2.34 8.01
C TYR A 37 -1.27 2.04 9.28
N ASP A 38 -1.29 0.78 9.72
CA ASP A 38 -0.50 0.34 10.88
C ASP A 38 0.94 -0.03 10.48
N PHE A 39 1.11 -0.58 9.27
CA PHE A 39 2.41 -0.87 8.67
C PHE A 39 2.32 -0.79 7.14
N ASN A 40 3.46 -0.60 6.47
CA ASN A 40 3.52 -0.48 5.02
C ASN A 40 4.70 -1.29 4.44
N PRO A 41 4.43 -2.39 3.72
CA PRO A 41 5.48 -3.24 3.15
C PRO A 41 6.13 -2.66 1.89
N LEU A 42 5.56 -1.61 1.28
CA LEU A 42 6.05 -1.03 0.03
C LEU A 42 6.75 0.32 0.22
N GLY A 43 6.78 0.86 1.45
CA GLY A 43 7.18 2.25 1.74
C GLY A 43 8.60 2.63 1.28
N ASP A 44 9.52 1.66 1.23
CA ASP A 44 10.91 1.88 0.79
C ASP A 44 11.12 1.66 -0.71
N LEU A 45 10.11 1.20 -1.44
CA LEU A 45 10.22 0.82 -2.86
C LEU A 45 9.76 1.95 -3.76
N THR A 46 10.45 2.19 -4.86
CA THR A 46 9.95 3.03 -5.95
C THR A 46 8.86 2.31 -6.75
N MET A 47 8.04 3.05 -7.51
CA MET A 47 7.03 2.45 -8.41
C MET A 47 7.63 1.39 -9.34
N HIS A 48 8.86 1.61 -9.84
CA HIS A 48 9.54 0.65 -10.73
C HIS A 48 9.88 -0.66 -10.01
N GLU A 49 10.32 -0.58 -8.75
CA GLU A 49 10.62 -1.75 -7.92
C GLU A 49 9.34 -2.52 -7.56
N VAL A 50 8.26 -1.84 -7.19
CA VAL A 50 6.94 -2.46 -6.95
C VAL A 50 6.48 -3.25 -8.18
N LEU A 51 6.56 -2.66 -9.38
CA LEU A 51 6.23 -3.37 -10.62
C LEU A 51 7.20 -4.53 -10.91
N GLY A 52 8.48 -4.37 -10.57
CA GLY A 52 9.49 -5.43 -10.65
C GLY A 52 9.14 -6.64 -9.79
N PHE A 53 8.78 -6.41 -8.52
CA PHE A 53 8.29 -7.45 -7.61
C PHE A 53 7.01 -8.10 -8.12
N GLY A 54 6.06 -7.30 -8.62
CA GLY A 54 4.82 -7.82 -9.22
C GLY A 54 5.11 -8.81 -10.34
N ARG A 55 6.03 -8.49 -11.26
CA ARG A 55 6.45 -9.40 -12.34
C ARG A 55 7.12 -10.66 -11.79
N ALA A 56 8.03 -10.52 -10.81
CA ALA A 56 8.74 -11.65 -10.22
C ALA A 56 7.80 -12.61 -9.47
N LEU A 57 6.73 -12.10 -8.87
CA LEU A 57 5.70 -12.89 -8.18
C LEU A 57 4.64 -13.47 -9.14
N GLY A 58 4.76 -13.22 -10.45
CA GLY A 58 3.84 -13.75 -11.46
C GLY A 58 2.49 -13.02 -11.51
N ALA A 59 2.44 -11.74 -11.13
CA ALA A 59 1.22 -10.95 -11.28
C ALA A 59 0.82 -10.83 -12.78
N PRO A 60 -0.48 -10.76 -13.10
CA PRO A 60 -0.97 -10.70 -14.47
C PRO A 60 -0.37 -9.55 -15.29
N SER A 61 -0.05 -9.82 -16.57
CA SER A 61 0.64 -8.85 -17.43
C SER A 61 -0.14 -7.57 -17.70
N HIS A 62 -1.47 -7.58 -17.57
CA HIS A 62 -2.31 -6.40 -17.79
C HIS A 62 -2.30 -5.40 -16.62
N LEU A 63 -1.60 -5.72 -15.52
CA LEU A 63 -1.38 -4.82 -14.39
C LEU A 63 -0.15 -3.92 -14.56
N PHE A 64 0.59 -4.07 -15.67
CA PHE A 64 1.82 -3.34 -15.97
C PHE A 64 1.69 -2.50 -17.24
#